data_AF-A0AA37EVA9-F1
#
_entry.id   AF-A0AA37EVA9-F1
#
_cell.length_a   1.000
_cell.length_b   1.000
_cell.length_c   1.000
_cell.angle_alpha   90.00
_cell.angle_beta   90.00
_cell.angle_gamma   90.00
#
_symmetry.space_group_name_H-M   'P 1'
#
loop_
_entity.id
_entity.type
_entity.pdbx_description
1 polymer ?
#
loop_
_entity_poly.entity_id
_entity_poly.type
_entity_poly.pdbx_seq_one_letter_code
_entity_poly.pdbx_strand_id
1 'polypeptide(L)'
;MATTLPRITARVDVDTQDLLTKEAAIAGMSSINSFVLSATVEKAKQVIEREQALKLSQADAILLMDALDKPASVNSELKAAASRLRIKLNDEYGTSR
;
A
#
# COMPACT_ATOMS: atom_id res chain seq x y z
N MET A 1 29.34 9.57 -11.68
CA MET A 1 28.92 9.54 -10.27
C MET A 1 28.45 8.14 -9.95
N ALA A 2 29.10 7.43 -9.03
CA ALA A 2 28.70 6.07 -8.68
C ALA A 2 27.42 6.12 -7.83
N THR A 3 26.29 5.80 -8.44
CA THR A 3 25.01 5.58 -7.75
C THR A 3 25.14 4.35 -6.86
N THR A 4 25.45 4.56 -5.59
CA THR A 4 25.56 3.47 -4.62
C THR A 4 24.15 3.16 -4.13
N LEU A 5 23.61 2.00 -4.52
CA LEU A 5 22.27 1.59 -4.10
C LEU A 5 22.23 1.40 -2.57
N PRO A 6 21.08 1.71 -1.92
CA PRO A 6 20.89 1.48 -0.49
C PRO A 6 20.99 -0.02 -0.17
N ARG A 7 21.57 -0.35 1.00
CA ARG A 7 21.78 -1.72 1.47
C ARG A 7 20.79 -2.07 2.57
N ILE A 8 20.34 -3.32 2.58
CA ILE A 8 19.54 -3.91 3.65
C ILE A 8 20.48 -4.81 4.46
N THR A 9 20.57 -4.58 5.77
CA THR A 9 21.37 -5.39 6.70
C THR A 9 20.55 -5.70 7.94
N ALA A 10 20.62 -6.96 8.40
CA ALA A 10 19.95 -7.41 9.62
C ALA A 10 20.85 -8.43 10.33
N ARG A 11 20.81 -8.44 11.66
CA ARG A 11 21.41 -9.51 12.46
C ARG A 11 20.39 -10.61 12.65
N VAL A 12 20.82 -11.85 12.46
CA VAL A 12 20.03 -13.05 12.68
C VAL A 12 20.77 -13.94 13.69
N ASP A 13 20.02 -14.66 14.51
CA ASP A 13 20.58 -15.73 15.32
C ASP A 13 20.86 -16.98 14.46
N VAL A 14 21.49 -17.97 15.09
CA VAL A 14 21.88 -19.22 14.41
C VAL A 14 20.67 -19.99 13.90
N ASP A 15 19.59 -20.06 14.69
CA ASP A 15 18.38 -20.80 14.34
C ASP A 15 17.69 -20.19 13.11
N THR A 16 17.61 -18.86 13.07
CA THR A 16 17.07 -18.11 11.93
C THR A 16 17.97 -18.26 10.70
N GLN A 17 19.30 -18.22 10.88
CA GLN A 17 20.24 -18.42 9.78
C GLN A 17 20.08 -19.81 9.16
N ASP A 18 19.98 -20.86 9.98
CA ASP A 18 19.82 -22.24 9.53
C ASP A 18 18.49 -22.44 8.81
N LEU A 19 17.40 -21.89 9.35
CA LEU A 19 16.10 -21.89 8.70
C LEU A 19 16.16 -21.25 7.31
N LEU A 20 16.69 -20.02 7.21
CA LEU A 20 16.76 -19.30 5.94
C LEU A 20 17.70 -19.99 4.94
N THR A 21 18.76 -20.64 5.41
CA THR A 21 19.67 -21.43 4.55
C THR A 21 18.94 -22.62 3.95
N LYS A 22 18.19 -23.36 4.77
CA LYS A 22 17.41 -24.52 4.32
C LYS A 22 16.33 -24.10 3.33
N GLU A 23 15.58 -23.04 3.63
CA GLU A 23 14.53 -22.53 2.74
C GLU A 23 15.11 -22.01 1.42
N ALA A 24 16.24 -21.29 1.45
CA ALA A 24 16.92 -20.85 0.24
C ALA A 24 17.31 -22.04 -0.66
N ALA A 25 17.83 -23.12 -0.07
CA ALA A 25 18.17 -24.34 -0.81
C ALA A 25 16.92 -25.02 -1.42
N ILE A 26 15.82 -25.10 -0.67
CA ILE A 26 14.53 -25.65 -1.16
C ILE A 26 13.99 -24.82 -2.32
N ALA A 27 14.06 -23.49 -2.22
CA ALA A 27 13.62 -22.56 -3.26
C ALA A 27 14.57 -22.51 -4.47
N GLY A 28 15.67 -23.28 -4.47
CA GLY A 28 16.65 -23.30 -5.56
C GLY A 28 17.49 -22.02 -5.66
N MET A 29 17.58 -21.25 -4.57
CA MET A 29 18.31 -19.99 -4.53
C MET A 29 19.75 -20.20 -4.06
N SER A 30 20.69 -19.51 -4.71
CA SER A 30 22.13 -19.67 -4.46
C SER A 30 22.62 -19.01 -3.16
N SER A 31 21.82 -18.16 -2.52
CA SER A 31 22.20 -17.51 -1.27
C SER A 31 21.00 -17.11 -0.40
N ILE A 32 21.22 -17.03 0.91
CA ILE A 32 20.27 -16.47 1.88
C ILE A 32 19.88 -15.05 1.50
N ASN A 33 20.82 -14.23 1.04
CA ASN A 33 20.55 -12.84 0.68
C ASN A 33 19.56 -12.72 -0.49
N SER A 34 19.70 -13.58 -1.50
CA SER A 34 18.77 -13.65 -2.64
C SER A 34 17.37 -14.07 -2.17
N PHE A 35 17.30 -15.04 -1.27
CA PHE A 35 16.04 -15.51 -0.68
C PHE A 35 15.35 -14.43 0.13
N VAL A 36 16.06 -13.81 1.09
CA VAL A 36 15.52 -12.73 1.93
C VAL A 36 15.03 -11.57 1.08
N LEU A 37 15.78 -11.15 0.06
CA LEU A 37 15.35 -10.09 -0.84
C LEU A 37 14.06 -10.45 -1.59
N SER A 38 13.99 -11.64 -2.19
CA SER A 38 12.80 -12.11 -2.91
C SER A 38 11.58 -12.19 -2.00
N ALA A 39 11.72 -12.82 -0.84
CA ALA A 39 10.65 -12.97 0.14
C ALA A 39 10.16 -11.62 0.67
N THR A 40 11.06 -10.67 0.88
CA THR A 40 10.72 -9.31 1.32
C THR A 40 9.95 -8.56 0.23
N VAL A 41 10.37 -8.65 -1.03
CA VAL A 41 9.66 -8.03 -2.16
C VAL A 41 8.28 -8.63 -2.34
N GLU A 42 8.16 -9.95 -2.28
CA GLU A 42 6.86 -10.63 -2.36
C GLU A 42 5.95 -10.19 -1.22
N LYS A 43 6.45 -10.18 0.01
CA LYS A 43 5.67 -9.76 1.17
C LYS A 43 5.25 -8.30 1.08
N ALA A 44 6.12 -7.42 0.60
CA ALA A 44 5.80 -6.01 0.39
C ALA A 44 4.64 -5.84 -0.60
N LYS A 45 4.65 -6.58 -1.72
CA LYS A 45 3.54 -6.57 -2.69
C LYS A 45 2.23 -7.03 -2.05
N GLN A 46 2.25 -8.13 -1.29
CA GLN A 46 1.06 -8.64 -0.61
C GLN A 46 0.50 -7.65 0.42
N VAL A 47 1.37 -6.95 1.16
CA VAL A 47 0.95 -5.93 2.13
C VAL A 47 0.32 -4.73 1.43
N ILE A 48 0.94 -4.24 0.36
CA ILE A 48 0.41 -3.13 -0.44
C ILE A 48 -0.95 -3.51 -1.03
N GLU A 49 -1.06 -4.69 -1.63
CA GLU A 49 -2.32 -5.18 -2.19
C GLU A 49 -3.39 -5.32 -1.11
N ARG A 50 -3.04 -5.83 0.08
CA ARG A 50 -3.98 -5.95 1.20
C ARG A 50 -4.50 -4.60 1.70
N GLU A 51 -3.65 -3.58 1.74
CA GLU A 51 -4.04 -2.22 2.16
C GLU A 51 -4.86 -1.49 1.07
N GLN A 52 -4.52 -1.69 -0.20
CA GLN A 52 -5.22 -1.06 -1.33
C GLN A 52 -6.52 -1.77 -1.69
N ALA A 53 -6.65 -3.06 -1.36
CA ALA A 53 -7.86 -3.82 -1.61
C ALA A 53 -8.88 -3.60 -0.48
N LEU A 54 -9.98 -2.93 -0.81
CA LEU A 54 -11.16 -2.89 0.06
C LEU A 54 -11.84 -4.27 0.03
N LYS A 55 -11.54 -5.11 1.02
CA LYS A 55 -12.24 -6.39 1.19
C LYS A 55 -13.61 -6.14 1.79
N LEU A 56 -14.63 -6.16 0.93
CA LEU A 56 -16.01 -6.01 1.33
C LEU A 56 -16.58 -7.36 1.76
N SER A 57 -17.39 -7.36 2.83
CA SER A 57 -18.28 -8.50 3.09
C SER A 57 -19.34 -8.56 1.98
N GLN A 58 -20.05 -9.68 1.85
CA GLN A 58 -21.12 -9.79 0.85
C GLN A 58 -22.20 -8.72 1.04
N ALA A 59 -22.54 -8.38 2.29
CA ALA A 59 -23.48 -7.32 2.60
C ALA A 59 -22.96 -5.94 2.17
N ASP A 60 -21.68 -5.64 2.42
CA ASP A 60 -21.08 -4.36 2.04
C ASP A 60 -20.92 -4.24 0.51
N ALA A 61 -20.68 -5.35 -0.18
CA ALA A 61 -20.59 -5.39 -1.64
C ALA A 61 -21.95 -5.10 -2.30
N ILE A 62 -23.05 -5.64 -1.75
CA ILE A 62 -24.42 -5.33 -2.21
C ILE A 62 -24.73 -3.86 -1.96
N LEU A 63 -24.41 -3.34 -0.77
CA LEU A 63 -24.62 -1.93 -0.43
C LEU A 63 -23.84 -1.00 -1.37
N LEU A 64 -22.60 -1.35 -1.72
CA LEU A 64 -21.80 -0.60 -2.68
C LEU A 64 -22.41 -0.63 -4.08
N MET A 65 -22.85 -1.81 -4.56
CA MET A 65 -23.53 -1.96 -5.85
C MET A 65 -24.79 -1.09 -5.92
N ASP A 66 -25.65 -1.16 -4.89
CA ASP A 66 -26.86 -0.34 -4.81
C ASP A 66 -26.54 1.16 -4.83
N ALA A 67 -25.46 1.58 -4.15
CA ALA A 67 -25.02 2.98 -4.13
C ALA A 67 -24.43 3.44 -5.48
N LEU A 68 -23.82 2.54 -6.25
CA LEU A 68 -23.30 2.82 -7.61
C LEU A 68 -24.44 2.93 -8.63
N ASP A 69 -25.43 2.03 -8.55
CA ASP A 69 -26.60 2.04 -9.44
C ASP A 69 -27.57 3.18 -9.15
N LYS A 70 -27.68 3.57 -7.88
CA LYS A 70 -28.55 4.67 -7.41
C LYS A 70 -27.71 5.68 -6.63
N PRO A 71 -26.94 6.54 -7.32
CA PRO A 71 -26.11 7.52 -6.65
C PRO A 71 -26.97 8.46 -5.81
N ALA A 72 -26.67 8.55 -4.52
CA ALA A 72 -27.40 9.41 -3.60
C ALA A 72 -27.18 10.89 -3.94
N SER A 73 -28.23 11.70 -3.74
CA SER A 73 -28.10 13.15 -3.90
C SER A 73 -27.15 13.73 -2.85
N VAL A 74 -26.24 14.61 -3.26
CA VAL A 74 -25.28 15.26 -2.35
C VAL A 74 -26.02 16.04 -1.26
N ASN A 75 -25.79 15.69 0.01
CA ASN A 75 -26.41 16.34 1.16
C ASN A 75 -25.91 17.79 1.35
N SER A 76 -26.67 18.60 2.10
CA SER A 76 -26.37 20.03 2.30
C SER A 76 -25.03 20.25 3.01
N GLU A 77 -24.67 19.38 3.95
CA GLU A 77 -23.41 19.47 4.71
C GLU A 77 -22.18 19.22 3.83
N LEU A 78 -22.24 18.22 2.94
CA LEU A 78 -21.15 17.90 2.00
C LEU A 78 -20.98 19.02 0.96
N LYS A 79 -22.07 19.63 0.49
CA LYS A 79 -22.03 20.82 -0.38
C LYS A 79 -21.35 22.01 0.32
N ALA A 80 -21.69 22.26 1.58
CA ALA A 80 -21.09 23.33 2.37
C ALA A 80 -19.60 23.08 2.62
N ALA A 81 -19.21 21.84 2.94
CA ALA A 81 -17.81 21.45 3.12
C ALA A 81 -16.99 21.61 1.83
N ALA A 82 -17.50 21.15 0.69
CA ALA A 82 -16.85 21.31 -0.61
C ALA A 82 -16.68 22.80 -0.99
N SER A 83 -17.68 23.62 -0.70
CA SER A 83 -17.61 25.08 -0.94
C SER A 83 -16.52 25.75 -0.09
N ARG A 84 -16.40 25.37 1.20
CA ARG A 84 -15.32 25.87 2.07
C ARG A 84 -13.93 25.46 1.59
N LEU A 85 -13.78 24.20 1.15
CA LEU A 85 -12.51 23.71 0.59
C LEU A 85 -12.13 24.47 -0.69
N ARG A 86 -13.09 24.70 -1.58
CA ARG A 86 -12.88 25.46 -2.82
C ARG A 86 -12.43 26.90 -2.55
N ILE A 87 -13.01 27.56 -1.55
CA ILE A 87 -12.61 28.91 -1.14
C ILE A 87 -11.16 28.90 -0.63
N LYS A 88 -10.81 27.97 0.27
CA LYS A 88 -9.42 27.83 0.76
C LYS A 88 -8.39 27.62 -0.35
N LEU A 89 -8.67 26.71 -1.29
CA LEU A 89 -7.77 26.44 -2.42
C LEU A 89 -7.59 27.66 -3.32
N ASN A 90 -8.66 28.46 -3.50
CA ASN A 90 -8.59 29.68 -4.29
C ASN A 90 -7.85 30.81 -3.57
N ASP A 91 -7.91 30.88 -2.25
CA ASP A 91 -7.15 31.86 -1.45
C ASP A 91 -5.66 31.48 -1.35
N GLU A 92 -5.32 30.18 -1.27
CA GLU A 92 -3.92 29.70 -1.17
C GLU A 92 -3.16 29.70 -2.52
N TYR A 93 -3.84 29.52 -3.66
CA TYR A 93 -3.21 29.48 -4.99
C TYR A 93 -3.60 30.65 -5.92
N GLY A 94 -4.46 31.56 -5.48
CA GLY A 94 -5.09 32.60 -6.32
C GLY A 94 -4.56 34.03 -6.15
N THR A 95 -3.36 34.24 -5.59
CA THR A 95 -2.73 35.57 -5.56
C THR A 95 -1.38 35.58 -6.29
N SER A 96 -1.41 35.28 -7.58
CA SER A 96 -0.37 35.71 -8.54
C SER A 96 -1.10 36.24 -9.77
N ARG A 97 -1.45 37.53 -9.73
CA ARG A 97 -1.76 38.34 -10.91
C ARG A 97 -0.69 39.40 -11.04
#